data_AF-A0A8S3U3H9-F1
#
_entry.id   AF-A0A8S3U3H9-F1
#
_cell.length_a   1.000
_cell.length_b   1.000
_cell.length_c   1.000
_cell.angle_alpha   90.00
_cell.angle_beta   90.00
_cell.angle_gamma   90.00
#
_symmetry.space_group_name_H-M   'P 1'
#
loop_
_entity.id
_entity.type
_entity.pdbx_description
1 polymer ?
#
loop_
_entity_poly.entity_id
_entity_poly.type
_entity_poly.pdbx_seq_one_letter_code
_entity_poly.pdbx_strand_id
1 'polypeptide(L)'
;MYRFMILKVKVAMYKDSVMVMNMVFNNTDTGLNTDWYSQDHLAYSSYTDMTTFGITYNFFSIQGDEAIERRFYINNNYNGCPFDMGWIAVFDYGFTCSYDIGLQYPAFAYMTNNIMGQWDLKAFQLADALAIYIQNTNKCASYCLADIACVSANYNFVTNQCQLSTKSPLDETASVVEDNEWKVLFCKKDLPPNSWELIFRGTPGTGVKLYDSYVGTVSLPTHEVGCQLPVTHNLTCTTHYRDPILDIWSSQSILKVKVAMYKDNVMVMNMVFNNTDTGLNTDWYSPDHLVYSSYTDMTTVGITYNFFSIKGDEPVGRRFYINKNYGGCAVDVGWIAVYDSGPGCTYENAFQLADALAIYIQK
;
A
#
# COMPACT_ATOMS: atom_id res chain seq x y z
N MET A 1 3.40 0.54 2.91
CA MET A 1 3.68 1.85 2.27
C MET A 1 3.06 2.94 3.13
N TYR A 2 3.88 3.75 3.81
CA TYR A 2 3.43 4.73 4.82
C TYR A 2 2.50 5.78 4.20
N ARG A 3 1.33 6.00 4.82
CA ARG A 3 0.43 7.12 4.49
C ARG A 3 1.09 8.42 4.95
N PHE A 4 1.79 9.07 4.03
CA PHE A 4 2.05 10.50 4.17
C PHE A 4 0.74 11.22 3.82
N MET A 5 0.31 12.17 4.65
CA MET A 5 -0.79 13.06 4.29
C MET A 5 -0.29 13.97 3.15
N ILE A 6 -0.43 13.49 1.92
CA ILE A 6 -0.14 14.23 0.71
C ILE A 6 -1.25 15.27 0.59
N LEU A 7 -0.95 16.52 0.90
CA LEU A 7 -1.94 17.61 0.77
C LEU A 7 -2.05 18.06 -0.68
N LYS A 8 -0.90 18.16 -1.35
CA LYS A 8 -0.82 18.56 -2.75
C LYS A 8 0.18 17.73 -3.51
N VAL A 9 -0.14 17.45 -4.77
CA VAL A 9 0.77 16.83 -5.73
C VAL A 9 1.04 17.85 -6.83
N LYS A 10 2.30 18.08 -7.16
CA LYS A 10 2.69 18.93 -8.29
C LYS A 10 3.27 18.07 -9.39
N VAL A 11 2.68 18.11 -10.57
CA VAL A 11 3.26 17.58 -11.80
C VAL A 11 4.01 18.72 -12.48
N ALA A 12 5.24 18.47 -12.90
CA ALA A 12 6.03 19.44 -13.65
C ALA A 12 6.81 18.75 -14.75
N MET A 13 6.96 19.43 -15.89
CA MET A 13 7.88 19.01 -16.94
C MET A 13 9.07 19.96 -17.02
N TYR A 14 10.22 19.42 -17.39
CA TYR A 14 11.49 20.15 -17.50
C TYR A 14 12.09 20.04 -18.89
N LYS A 15 12.55 21.16 -19.45
CA LYS A 15 13.36 21.23 -20.67
C LYS A 15 14.64 21.99 -20.37
N ASP A 16 15.79 21.44 -20.72
CA ASP A 16 17.11 22.04 -20.49
C ASP A 16 17.29 22.46 -19.02
N SER A 17 16.83 21.61 -18.10
CA SER A 17 16.79 21.85 -16.64
C SER A 17 15.88 23.01 -16.18
N VAL A 18 15.07 23.58 -17.06
CA VAL A 18 14.09 24.64 -16.74
C VAL A 18 12.69 24.04 -16.65
N MET A 19 11.94 24.38 -15.60
CA MET A 19 10.53 23.99 -15.48
C MET A 19 9.71 24.75 -16.53
N VAL A 20 9.12 24.02 -17.48
CA VAL A 20 8.38 24.62 -18.61
C VAL A 20 6.87 24.66 -18.38
N MET A 21 6.37 23.80 -17.51
CA MET A 21 4.98 23.78 -17.08
C MET A 21 4.88 23.15 -15.71
N ASN A 22 3.83 23.50 -14.97
CA ASN A 22 3.45 22.73 -13.79
C ASN A 22 1.95 22.85 -13.51
N MET A 23 1.44 21.82 -12.85
CA MET A 23 0.09 21.77 -12.30
C MET A 23 0.17 21.29 -10.87
N VAL A 24 -0.65 21.86 -9.99
CA VAL A 24 -0.77 21.46 -8.60
C VAL A 24 -2.18 20.95 -8.37
N PHE A 25 -2.28 19.78 -7.76
CA PHE A 25 -3.51 19.09 -7.44
C PHE A 25 -3.66 19.02 -5.92
N ASN A 26 -4.86 19.26 -5.41
CA ASN A 26 -5.22 18.90 -4.04
C ASN A 26 -5.43 17.39 -3.99
N ASN A 27 -4.81 16.71 -3.03
CA ASN A 27 -5.03 15.28 -2.86
C ASN A 27 -5.93 15.04 -1.65
N THR A 28 -6.99 14.28 -1.84
CA THR A 28 -8.04 14.08 -0.81
C THR A 28 -7.94 12.74 -0.07
N ASP A 29 -6.80 12.04 -0.17
CA ASP A 29 -6.55 10.73 0.48
C ASP A 29 -7.68 9.72 0.24
N THR A 30 -8.12 9.63 -1.02
CA THR A 30 -9.09 8.65 -1.54
C THR A 30 -8.55 7.22 -1.57
N GLY A 31 -7.25 7.03 -1.33
CA GLY A 31 -6.60 5.73 -1.17
C GLY A 31 -6.05 5.09 -2.46
N LEU A 32 -6.24 5.71 -3.63
CA LEU A 32 -5.59 5.30 -4.88
C LEU A 32 -4.40 6.21 -5.18
N ASN A 33 -3.37 5.67 -5.84
CA ASN A 33 -2.16 6.43 -6.18
C ASN A 33 -2.28 7.23 -7.50
N THR A 34 -3.44 7.21 -8.15
CA THR A 34 -3.64 7.76 -9.51
C THR A 34 -4.81 8.73 -9.66
N ASP A 35 -5.76 8.74 -8.73
CA ASP A 35 -7.01 9.51 -8.83
C ASP A 35 -6.82 11.01 -8.50
N TRP A 36 -5.78 11.36 -7.76
CA TRP A 36 -5.38 12.75 -7.48
C TRP A 36 -5.14 13.57 -8.76
N TYR A 37 -4.83 12.93 -9.89
CA TYR A 37 -4.64 13.59 -11.18
C TYR A 37 -5.97 13.68 -11.93
N SER A 38 -6.84 14.59 -11.48
CA SER A 38 -8.17 14.81 -12.05
C SER A 38 -8.53 16.30 -12.07
N GLN A 39 -9.56 16.64 -12.85
CA GLN A 39 -10.08 18.01 -12.91
C GLN A 39 -10.54 18.51 -11.53
N ASP A 40 -11.29 17.69 -10.78
CA ASP A 40 -11.84 18.06 -9.47
C ASP A 40 -10.75 18.35 -8.43
N HIS A 41 -9.55 17.84 -8.66
CA HIS A 41 -8.40 18.04 -7.81
C HIS A 41 -7.47 19.16 -8.29
N LEU A 42 -7.63 19.72 -9.48
CA LEU A 42 -6.74 20.76 -10.01
C LEU A 42 -6.86 22.06 -9.20
N ALA A 43 -5.82 22.39 -8.44
CA ALA A 43 -5.74 23.59 -7.60
C ALA A 43 -5.00 24.74 -8.28
N TYR A 44 -4.08 24.43 -9.19
CA TYR A 44 -3.30 25.40 -9.96
C TYR A 44 -2.83 24.77 -11.27
N SER A 45 -2.76 25.57 -12.33
CA SER A 45 -2.12 25.20 -13.60
C SER A 45 -1.33 26.38 -14.15
N SER A 46 -0.19 26.09 -14.80
CA SER A 46 0.52 27.07 -15.63
C SER A 46 -0.23 27.39 -16.93
N TYR A 47 -1.20 26.55 -17.33
CA TYR A 47 -2.11 26.83 -18.44
C TYR A 47 -3.24 27.74 -17.99
N THR A 48 -3.42 28.87 -18.68
CA THR A 48 -4.36 29.92 -18.25
C THR A 48 -5.81 29.60 -18.58
N ASP A 49 -6.05 28.67 -19.51
CA ASP A 49 -7.38 28.34 -20.00
C ASP A 49 -8.04 27.17 -19.24
N MET A 50 -7.29 26.30 -18.58
CA MET A 50 -7.82 25.09 -17.93
C MET A 50 -8.91 25.35 -16.87
N THR A 51 -8.87 26.48 -16.16
CA THR A 51 -9.91 26.82 -15.17
C THR A 51 -10.99 27.75 -15.73
N THR A 52 -11.00 27.99 -17.05
CA THR A 52 -11.99 28.87 -17.69
C THR A 52 -13.36 28.20 -17.70
N PHE A 53 -14.39 28.98 -17.34
CA PHE A 53 -15.77 28.49 -17.37
C PHE A 53 -16.16 28.00 -18.76
N GLY A 54 -16.69 26.77 -18.85
CA GLY A 54 -17.13 26.14 -20.09
C GLY A 54 -16.07 25.28 -20.80
N ILE A 55 -14.83 25.22 -20.29
CA ILE A 55 -13.86 24.23 -20.75
C ILE A 55 -14.31 22.82 -20.32
N THR A 56 -14.27 21.89 -21.27
CA THR A 56 -14.56 20.47 -21.06
C THR A 56 -13.28 19.64 -21.19
N TYR A 57 -13.32 18.42 -20.67
CA TYR A 57 -12.22 17.47 -20.77
C TYR A 57 -12.75 16.13 -21.25
N ASN A 58 -12.03 15.52 -22.19
CA ASN A 58 -12.31 14.17 -22.65
C ASN A 58 -11.50 13.16 -21.83
N PHE A 59 -10.16 13.30 -21.84
CA PHE A 59 -9.27 12.65 -20.88
C PHE A 59 -8.69 13.69 -19.93
N PHE A 60 -8.65 13.33 -18.64
CA PHE A 60 -7.90 14.02 -17.60
C PHE A 60 -7.50 12.97 -16.55
N SER A 61 -6.54 12.12 -16.90
CA SER A 61 -6.12 11.02 -16.02
C SER A 61 -4.70 10.55 -16.34
N ILE A 62 -4.08 9.82 -15.39
CA ILE A 62 -2.79 9.17 -15.60
C ILE A 62 -2.91 8.04 -16.62
N GLN A 63 -3.99 7.25 -16.57
CA GLN A 63 -4.22 6.16 -17.52
C GLN A 63 -4.38 6.67 -18.95
N GLY A 64 -5.04 7.83 -19.12
CA GLY A 64 -5.31 8.45 -20.41
C GLY A 64 -6.03 7.52 -21.38
N ASP A 65 -5.59 7.48 -22.64
CA ASP A 65 -6.11 6.57 -23.66
C ASP A 65 -5.20 5.33 -23.75
N GLU A 66 -5.66 4.24 -23.14
CA GLU A 66 -4.90 2.99 -23.09
C GLU A 66 -4.80 2.30 -24.45
N ALA A 67 -5.79 2.48 -25.34
CA ALA A 67 -5.82 1.78 -26.63
C ALA A 67 -4.68 2.24 -27.56
N ILE A 68 -4.21 3.48 -27.39
CA ILE A 68 -3.11 4.05 -28.17
C ILE A 68 -1.99 4.63 -27.28
N GLU A 69 -1.90 4.15 -26.04
CA GLU A 69 -0.79 4.37 -25.12
C GLU A 69 -0.42 5.86 -24.86
N ARG A 70 -1.46 6.69 -24.66
CA ARG A 70 -1.32 8.09 -24.24
C ARG A 70 -1.57 8.20 -22.75
N ARG A 71 -0.52 8.38 -21.94
CA ARG A 71 -0.57 8.50 -20.48
C ARG A 71 -0.48 9.95 -20.02
N PHE A 72 -0.82 10.19 -18.74
CA PHE A 72 -0.90 11.54 -18.15
C PHE A 72 -1.61 12.52 -19.10
N TYR A 73 -2.68 12.05 -19.73
CA TYR A 73 -3.25 12.70 -20.89
C TYR A 73 -4.34 13.67 -20.47
N ILE A 74 -4.17 14.93 -20.86
CA ILE A 74 -5.19 15.97 -20.66
C ILE A 74 -5.56 16.54 -22.02
N ASN A 75 -6.80 16.27 -22.44
CA ASN A 75 -7.32 16.72 -23.72
C ASN A 75 -8.77 17.20 -23.61
N ASN A 76 -9.14 18.13 -24.48
CA ASN A 76 -10.51 18.63 -24.59
C ASN A 76 -11.27 17.92 -25.70
N ASN A 77 -10.62 17.78 -26.86
CA ASN A 77 -11.24 17.30 -28.08
C ASN A 77 -10.49 16.08 -28.62
N TYR A 78 -11.24 15.05 -29.01
CA TYR A 78 -10.72 13.77 -29.45
C TYR A 78 -11.44 13.24 -30.69
N ASN A 79 -11.45 14.08 -31.73
CA ASN A 79 -12.18 13.83 -32.98
C ASN A 79 -11.25 13.35 -34.12
N GLY A 80 -10.16 12.66 -33.75
CA GLY A 80 -9.15 12.12 -34.66
C GLY A 80 -7.95 13.05 -34.81
N CYS A 81 -6.82 12.49 -35.28
CA CYS A 81 -5.51 13.15 -35.25
C CYS A 81 -5.52 14.64 -35.67
N PRO A 82 -6.17 15.05 -36.78
CA PRO A 82 -6.16 16.45 -37.20
C PRO A 82 -6.93 17.39 -36.26
N PHE A 83 -7.79 16.87 -35.38
CA PHE A 83 -8.65 17.66 -34.51
C PHE A 83 -8.41 17.41 -33.02
N ASP A 84 -7.47 16.53 -32.68
CA ASP A 84 -7.10 16.26 -31.31
C ASP A 84 -6.49 17.53 -30.70
N MET A 85 -7.09 18.00 -29.60
CA MET A 85 -6.64 19.18 -28.89
C MET A 85 -6.47 18.89 -27.40
N GLY A 86 -5.38 19.37 -26.83
CA GLY A 86 -5.10 19.18 -25.41
C GLY A 86 -3.95 20.04 -24.91
N TRP A 87 -3.50 19.71 -23.70
CA TRP A 87 -2.48 20.47 -22.99
C TRP A 87 -1.19 19.66 -22.84
N ILE A 88 -1.32 18.41 -22.37
CA ILE A 88 -0.18 17.52 -22.17
C ILE A 88 -0.51 16.07 -22.55
N ALA A 89 0.53 15.34 -22.95
CA ALA A 89 0.48 13.91 -23.22
C ALA A 89 1.84 13.27 -22.94
N VAL A 90 1.83 12.05 -22.40
CA VAL A 90 2.99 11.16 -22.38
C VAL A 90 2.74 10.06 -23.38
N PHE A 91 3.53 10.03 -24.45
CA PHE A 91 3.43 9.02 -25.48
C PHE A 91 4.36 7.86 -25.11
N ASP A 92 3.82 6.71 -24.72
CA ASP A 92 4.63 5.52 -24.42
C ASP A 92 5.01 4.78 -25.72
N TYR A 93 4.22 4.97 -26.78
CA TYR A 93 4.47 4.44 -28.12
C TYR A 93 3.72 5.28 -29.16
N GLY A 94 4.16 5.27 -30.42
CA GLY A 94 3.51 6.01 -31.51
C GLY A 94 3.31 5.18 -32.77
N PHE A 95 2.06 4.87 -33.08
CA PHE A 95 1.66 4.17 -34.31
C PHE A 95 0.45 4.78 -35.03
N THR A 96 -0.16 5.84 -34.48
CA THR A 96 -1.49 6.31 -34.95
C THR A 96 -1.45 7.69 -35.61
N CYS A 97 -0.87 8.70 -34.95
CA CYS A 97 -0.95 10.09 -35.41
C CYS A 97 0.40 10.63 -35.86
N SER A 98 0.39 11.54 -36.85
CA SER A 98 1.61 12.12 -37.43
C SER A 98 2.51 12.85 -36.41
N TYR A 99 1.91 13.28 -35.29
CA TYR A 99 2.58 13.98 -34.20
C TYR A 99 3.12 13.05 -33.12
N ASP A 100 2.68 11.79 -33.07
CA ASP A 100 3.18 10.79 -32.11
C ASP A 100 4.15 9.80 -32.73
N ILE A 101 4.25 9.70 -34.07
CA ILE A 101 5.17 8.80 -34.77
C ILE A 101 6.62 9.34 -34.79
N GLY A 102 7.58 8.45 -34.54
CA GLY A 102 9.01 8.71 -34.71
C GLY A 102 9.67 9.46 -33.56
N LEU A 103 8.99 9.55 -32.42
CA LEU A 103 9.55 10.14 -31.20
C LEU A 103 10.44 9.14 -30.46
N GLN A 104 11.25 9.65 -29.53
CA GLN A 104 11.94 8.80 -28.55
C GLN A 104 11.01 8.59 -27.36
N TYR A 105 10.52 7.36 -27.19
CA TYR A 105 9.55 7.03 -26.15
C TYR A 105 10.21 6.57 -24.84
N PRO A 106 9.58 6.81 -23.66
CA PRO A 106 8.39 7.63 -23.49
C PRO A 106 8.69 9.11 -23.79
N ALA A 107 7.79 9.78 -24.53
CA ALA A 107 7.95 11.17 -24.94
C ALA A 107 7.01 12.08 -24.16
N PHE A 108 7.54 13.09 -23.47
CA PHE A 108 6.78 14.00 -22.62
C PHE A 108 6.39 15.27 -23.37
N ALA A 109 5.19 15.30 -23.95
CA ALA A 109 4.72 16.42 -24.76
C ALA A 109 3.89 17.43 -23.96
N TYR A 110 4.17 18.72 -24.15
CA TYR A 110 3.45 19.83 -23.52
C TYR A 110 3.21 20.99 -24.50
N MET A 111 2.06 21.65 -24.41
CA MET A 111 1.77 22.84 -25.20
C MET A 111 2.57 24.04 -24.69
N THR A 112 3.15 24.82 -25.61
CA THR A 112 4.09 25.91 -25.28
C THR A 112 3.44 27.27 -25.04
N ASN A 113 2.20 27.48 -25.51
CA ASN A 113 1.55 28.79 -25.47
C ASN A 113 0.74 29.05 -24.19
N ASN A 114 0.93 28.23 -23.14
CA ASN A 114 0.14 28.27 -21.89
C ASN A 114 -1.38 28.19 -22.09
N ILE A 115 -1.81 27.65 -23.23
CA ILE A 115 -3.20 27.31 -23.55
C ILE A 115 -3.24 25.97 -24.29
N MET A 116 -4.43 25.40 -24.43
CA MET A 116 -4.67 24.24 -25.26
C MET A 116 -4.21 24.47 -26.70
N GLY A 117 -3.63 23.45 -27.32
CA GLY A 117 -3.25 23.45 -28.73
C GLY A 117 -3.76 22.22 -29.46
N GLN A 118 -3.76 22.29 -30.78
CA GLN A 118 -4.03 21.16 -31.66
C GLN A 118 -2.72 20.39 -31.89
N TRP A 119 -2.73 19.09 -31.62
CA TRP A 119 -1.51 18.26 -31.65
C TRP A 119 -0.89 18.17 -33.05
N ASP A 120 -1.71 18.08 -34.09
CA ASP A 120 -1.25 17.96 -35.48
C ASP A 120 -0.61 19.25 -36.03
N LEU A 121 -0.90 20.41 -35.41
CA LEU A 121 -0.20 21.66 -35.72
C LEU A 121 1.22 21.72 -35.10
N LYS A 122 1.60 20.70 -34.31
CA LYS A 122 2.92 20.57 -33.67
C LYS A 122 3.32 21.81 -32.87
N ALA A 123 2.34 22.44 -32.19
CA ALA A 123 2.56 23.58 -31.29
C ALA A 123 3.10 23.16 -29.90
N PHE A 124 3.38 21.87 -29.71
CA PHE A 124 3.96 21.32 -28.49
C PHE A 124 5.49 21.21 -28.60
N GLN A 125 6.14 21.05 -27.45
CA GLN A 125 7.53 20.62 -27.36
C GLN A 125 7.65 19.36 -26.52
N LEU A 126 8.81 18.70 -26.61
CA LEU A 126 9.15 17.54 -25.80
C LEU A 126 10.06 17.94 -24.64
N ALA A 127 9.57 17.72 -23.43
CA ALA A 127 10.35 17.87 -22.20
C ALA A 127 11.35 16.70 -22.04
N ASP A 128 12.43 16.95 -21.31
CA ASP A 128 13.46 15.97 -21.00
C ASP A 128 13.10 15.13 -19.78
N ALA A 129 12.25 15.66 -18.89
CA ALA A 129 11.78 14.95 -17.70
C ALA A 129 10.36 15.35 -17.31
N LEU A 130 9.57 14.38 -16.85
CA LEU A 130 8.36 14.57 -16.05
C LEU A 130 8.70 14.25 -14.60
N ALA A 131 8.38 15.17 -13.68
CA ALA A 131 8.59 15.00 -12.26
C ALA A 131 7.29 15.21 -11.49
N ILE A 132 7.10 14.37 -10.47
CA ILE A 132 5.98 14.45 -9.53
C ILE A 132 6.55 14.82 -8.17
N TYR A 133 6.09 15.95 -7.63
CA TYR A 133 6.45 16.43 -6.30
C TYR A 133 5.27 16.29 -5.37
N ILE A 134 5.55 15.99 -4.13
CA ILE A 134 4.55 15.84 -3.09
C ILE A 134 4.79 16.93 -2.05
N GLN A 135 3.78 17.75 -1.77
CA GLN A 135 3.81 18.70 -0.67
C GLN A 135 3.16 18.08 0.57
N ASN A 136 4.01 17.56 1.45
CA ASN A 136 3.63 17.02 2.76
C ASN A 136 3.86 18.06 3.84
N THR A 137 2.97 19.04 4.03
CA THR A 137 3.12 19.91 5.22
C THR A 137 1.78 20.34 5.78
N ASN A 138 1.14 19.39 6.46
CA ASN A 138 0.44 19.75 7.68
C ASN A 138 1.49 20.25 8.68
N LYS A 139 1.27 21.40 9.33
CA LYS A 139 2.18 21.98 10.36
C LYS A 139 2.57 20.94 11.43
N CYS A 140 1.66 20.03 11.78
CA CYS A 140 1.92 18.94 12.71
C CYS A 140 3.02 17.98 12.22
N ALA A 141 2.98 17.58 10.95
CA ALA A 141 4.03 16.76 10.36
C ALA A 141 5.38 17.50 10.35
N SER A 142 5.38 18.81 10.06
CA SER A 142 6.60 19.63 10.12
C SER A 142 7.18 19.70 11.53
N TYR A 143 6.34 19.86 12.57
CA TYR A 143 6.81 19.81 13.96
C TYR A 143 7.40 18.45 14.32
N CYS A 144 6.76 17.35 13.93
CA CYS A 144 7.31 16.01 14.19
C CYS A 144 8.63 15.76 13.45
N LEU A 145 8.74 16.18 12.19
CA LEU A 145 9.98 16.03 11.41
C LEU A 145 11.14 16.86 11.98
N ALA A 146 10.85 18.01 12.60
CA ALA A 146 11.84 18.85 13.26
C ALA A 146 12.27 18.31 14.64
N ASP A 147 11.44 17.49 15.28
CA ASP A 147 11.76 16.84 16.55
C ASP A 147 12.47 15.51 16.32
N ILE A 148 13.70 15.39 16.81
CA ILE A 148 14.51 14.17 16.66
C ILE A 148 13.89 12.96 17.37
N ALA A 149 13.13 13.17 18.45
CA ALA A 149 12.48 12.09 19.18
C ALA A 149 11.13 11.68 18.56
N CYS A 150 10.48 12.55 17.79
CA CYS A 150 9.16 12.26 17.23
C CYS A 150 9.25 11.28 16.05
N VAL A 151 8.40 10.25 16.04
CA VAL A 151 8.29 9.25 14.96
C VAL A 151 6.96 9.39 14.23
N SER A 152 5.89 9.77 14.94
CA SER A 152 4.54 9.94 14.40
C SER A 152 3.76 11.00 15.15
N ALA A 153 2.56 11.35 14.68
CA ALA A 153 1.68 12.26 15.39
C ALA A 153 0.19 11.95 15.16
N ASN A 154 -0.67 12.21 16.14
CA ASN A 154 -2.11 12.33 15.90
C ASN A 154 -2.45 13.78 15.60
N TYR A 155 -3.18 14.02 14.51
CA TYR A 155 -3.56 15.35 14.07
C TYR A 155 -5.06 15.50 14.00
N ASN A 156 -5.60 16.49 14.69
CA ASN A 156 -7.00 16.89 14.55
C ASN A 156 -7.11 17.97 13.47
N PHE A 157 -7.77 17.66 12.35
CA PHE A 157 -7.86 18.58 11.22
C PHE A 157 -8.98 19.63 11.36
N VAL A 158 -9.84 19.50 12.35
CA VAL A 158 -10.90 20.48 12.67
C VAL A 158 -10.32 21.60 13.55
N THR A 159 -9.57 21.23 14.59
CA THR A 159 -9.01 22.14 15.59
C THR A 159 -7.55 22.53 15.32
N ASN A 160 -6.89 21.88 14.35
CA ASN A 160 -5.46 21.96 14.09
C ASN A 160 -4.58 21.55 15.29
N GLN A 161 -5.09 20.71 16.21
CA GLN A 161 -4.30 20.16 17.31
C GLN A 161 -3.34 19.08 16.81
N CYS A 162 -2.15 19.04 17.41
CA CYS A 162 -1.09 18.09 17.08
C CYS A 162 -0.59 17.39 18.35
N GLN A 163 -0.59 16.06 18.34
CA GLN A 163 -0.07 15.23 19.41
C GLN A 163 1.12 14.43 18.88
N LEU A 164 2.33 14.88 19.19
CA LEU A 164 3.57 14.21 18.78
C LEU A 164 3.78 12.91 19.56
N SER A 165 4.36 11.90 18.92
CA SER A 165 4.62 10.59 19.48
C SER A 165 6.02 10.13 19.13
N THR A 166 6.72 9.53 20.09
CA THR A 166 8.05 8.91 19.88
C THR A 166 7.95 7.48 19.35
N LYS A 167 6.74 6.96 19.17
CA LYS A 167 6.48 5.60 18.69
C LYS A 167 5.92 5.64 17.28
N SER A 168 6.17 4.59 16.52
CA SER A 168 5.50 4.38 15.25
C SER A 168 4.04 3.97 15.48
N PRO A 169 3.10 4.34 14.61
CA PRO A 169 1.73 3.81 14.67
C PRO A 169 1.70 2.29 14.49
N LEU A 170 2.75 1.70 13.92
CA LEU A 170 2.92 0.24 13.75
C LEU A 170 3.40 -0.46 15.03
N ASP A 171 3.75 0.30 16.07
CA ASP A 171 4.04 -0.22 17.40
C ASP A 171 2.72 -0.53 18.13
N GLU A 172 2.61 -1.73 18.69
CA GLU A 172 1.45 -2.21 19.45
C GLU A 172 1.13 -1.34 20.68
N THR A 173 2.12 -0.59 21.17
CA THR A 173 2.05 0.26 22.35
C THR A 173 1.96 1.76 22.04
N ALA A 174 1.77 2.12 20.77
CA ALA A 174 1.53 3.50 20.37
C ALA A 174 0.15 3.99 20.80
N SER A 175 -0.01 5.30 20.99
CA SER A 175 -1.33 5.91 21.13
C SER A 175 -1.77 6.40 19.76
N VAL A 176 -2.69 5.68 19.14
CA VAL A 176 -3.23 6.02 17.82
C VAL A 176 -4.68 6.45 17.96
N VAL A 177 -5.01 7.59 17.36
CA VAL A 177 -6.39 8.10 17.29
C VAL A 177 -6.73 8.33 15.82
N GLU A 178 -7.72 7.58 15.33
CA GLU A 178 -8.16 7.62 13.94
C GLU A 178 -9.70 7.64 13.90
N ASP A 179 -10.26 8.77 13.51
CA ASP A 179 -11.71 8.95 13.37
C ASP A 179 -12.03 10.01 12.29
N ASN A 180 -13.21 10.62 12.38
CA ASN A 180 -13.67 11.64 11.45
C ASN A 180 -13.04 13.03 11.67
N GLU A 181 -12.27 13.24 12.72
CA GLU A 181 -11.58 14.50 13.04
C GLU A 181 -10.07 14.31 13.24
N TRP A 182 -9.67 13.14 13.73
CA TRP A 182 -8.30 12.76 14.03
C TRP A 182 -7.73 11.83 12.96
N LYS A 183 -6.51 12.14 12.55
CA LYS A 183 -5.70 11.33 11.63
C LYS A 183 -4.35 11.03 12.22
N VAL A 184 -3.91 9.78 12.13
CA VAL A 184 -2.54 9.40 12.46
C VAL A 184 -1.59 9.72 11.30
N LEU A 185 -0.47 10.36 11.60
CA LEU A 185 0.55 10.79 10.65
C LEU A 185 1.82 9.97 10.86
N PHE A 186 2.26 9.29 9.80
CA PHE A 186 3.57 8.66 9.73
C PHE A 186 4.59 9.72 9.33
N CYS A 187 5.33 10.25 10.30
CA CYS A 187 6.24 11.35 10.05
C CYS A 187 7.63 10.86 9.63
N LYS A 188 8.15 9.83 10.29
CA LYS A 188 9.42 9.19 9.92
C LYS A 188 9.17 7.86 9.23
N LYS A 189 9.90 7.64 8.12
CA LYS A 189 9.86 6.40 7.33
C LYS A 189 10.56 5.26 8.06
N ASP A 190 11.67 5.54 8.72
CA ASP A 190 12.48 4.54 9.39
C ASP A 190 12.06 4.41 10.85
N LEU A 191 11.79 3.18 11.26
CA LEU A 191 11.52 2.85 12.65
C LEU A 191 12.82 2.84 13.45
N PRO A 192 12.77 3.09 14.77
CA PRO A 192 13.91 2.83 15.63
C PRO A 192 14.42 1.39 15.45
N PRO A 193 15.74 1.14 15.53
CA PRO A 193 16.29 -0.20 15.41
C PRO A 193 15.60 -1.19 16.35
N ASN A 194 15.37 -2.41 15.90
CA ASN A 194 14.64 -3.45 16.63
C ASN A 194 13.15 -3.17 16.90
N SER A 195 12.52 -2.22 16.21
CA SER A 195 11.06 -2.05 16.30
C SER A 195 10.32 -3.13 15.50
N TRP A 196 9.12 -3.49 15.95
CA TRP A 196 8.21 -4.36 15.18
C TRP A 196 7.37 -3.53 14.21
N GLU A 197 7.26 -4.00 12.98
CA GLU A 197 6.46 -3.41 11.91
C GLU A 197 5.40 -4.39 11.44
N LEU A 198 4.12 -4.03 11.51
CA LEU A 198 3.04 -4.84 10.93
C LEU A 198 3.16 -4.83 9.40
N ILE A 199 3.18 -6.01 8.78
CA ILE A 199 3.27 -6.15 7.31
C ILE A 199 2.14 -6.97 6.71
N PHE A 200 1.41 -7.70 7.54
CA PHE A 200 0.25 -8.47 7.10
C PHE A 200 -0.74 -8.62 8.24
N ARG A 201 -2.02 -8.42 7.94
CA ARG A 201 -3.14 -8.69 8.85
C ARG A 201 -4.19 -9.52 8.13
N GLY A 202 -4.33 -10.76 8.60
CA GLY A 202 -5.45 -11.63 8.29
C GLY A 202 -6.67 -11.28 9.14
N THR A 203 -7.81 -11.11 8.50
CA THR A 203 -9.09 -10.75 9.12
C THR A 203 -10.08 -11.87 8.80
N PRO A 204 -10.76 -12.49 9.78
CA PRO A 204 -11.74 -13.53 9.51
C PRO A 204 -12.97 -13.00 8.75
N GLY A 205 -13.63 -13.88 8.00
CA GLY A 205 -14.95 -13.59 7.41
C GLY A 205 -14.94 -12.61 6.22
N THR A 206 -13.78 -12.29 5.67
CA THR A 206 -13.62 -11.38 4.51
C THR A 206 -14.14 -11.96 3.20
N GLY A 207 -14.31 -13.29 3.14
CA GLY A 207 -14.62 -14.01 1.90
C GLY A 207 -13.43 -14.16 0.95
N VAL A 208 -12.25 -13.64 1.31
CA VAL A 208 -11.00 -13.76 0.56
C VAL A 208 -10.10 -14.76 1.28
N LYS A 209 -9.40 -15.62 0.52
CA LYS A 209 -8.45 -16.58 1.09
C LYS A 209 -7.23 -15.85 1.64
N LEU A 210 -6.85 -16.17 2.88
CA LEU A 210 -5.75 -15.54 3.57
C LEU A 210 -4.41 -15.89 2.92
N TYR A 211 -4.23 -17.15 2.50
CA TYR A 211 -2.99 -17.58 1.83
C TYR A 211 -2.77 -16.83 0.51
N ASP A 212 -3.78 -16.78 -0.35
CA ASP A 212 -3.69 -16.09 -1.65
C ASP A 212 -3.40 -14.60 -1.46
N SER A 213 -3.98 -14.00 -0.42
CA SER A 213 -3.68 -12.64 0.01
C SER A 213 -2.23 -12.50 0.45
N TYR A 214 -1.70 -13.41 1.25
CA TYR A 214 -0.31 -13.36 1.71
C TYR A 214 0.69 -13.47 0.55
N VAL A 215 0.52 -14.45 -0.33
CA VAL A 215 1.43 -14.68 -1.47
C VAL A 215 1.21 -13.72 -2.63
N GLY A 216 0.18 -12.87 -2.58
CA GLY A 216 -0.07 -11.83 -3.58
C GLY A 216 -0.71 -12.34 -4.88
N THR A 217 -1.45 -13.45 -4.83
CA THR A 217 -2.14 -14.03 -6.01
C THR A 217 -3.57 -13.53 -6.19
N VAL A 218 -4.05 -12.68 -5.27
CA VAL A 218 -5.38 -12.07 -5.32
C VAL A 218 -5.28 -10.57 -5.08
N SER A 219 -6.11 -9.81 -5.80
CA SER A 219 -6.30 -8.38 -5.52
C SER A 219 -7.19 -8.21 -4.29
N LEU A 220 -6.69 -7.45 -3.31
CA LEU A 220 -7.45 -7.13 -2.11
C LEU A 220 -8.39 -5.94 -2.36
N PRO A 221 -9.58 -5.92 -1.74
CA PRO A 221 -10.38 -4.71 -1.62
C PRO A 221 -9.57 -3.59 -0.96
N THR A 222 -9.94 -2.34 -1.25
CA THR A 222 -9.41 -1.18 -0.53
C THR A 222 -9.63 -1.37 0.97
N HIS A 223 -8.55 -1.36 1.74
CA HIS A 223 -8.58 -1.57 3.19
C HIS A 223 -8.78 -0.27 3.97
N GLU A 224 -9.41 -0.39 5.14
CA GLU A 224 -9.47 0.71 6.10
C GLU A 224 -8.09 0.95 6.74
N VAL A 225 -7.86 2.17 7.24
CA VAL A 225 -6.62 2.52 7.97
C VAL A 225 -6.38 1.56 9.13
N GLY A 226 -7.44 1.13 9.81
CA GLY A 226 -7.37 0.16 10.90
C GLY A 226 -6.73 -1.17 10.51
N CYS A 227 -6.82 -1.60 9.26
CA CYS A 227 -6.16 -2.82 8.79
C CYS A 227 -4.64 -2.72 8.75
N GLN A 228 -4.10 -1.52 8.55
CA GLN A 228 -2.66 -1.25 8.47
C GLN A 228 -2.01 -1.02 9.84
N LEU A 229 -2.83 -0.96 10.89
CA LEU A 229 -2.39 -0.68 12.25
C LEU A 229 -2.47 -1.96 13.11
N PRO A 230 -1.65 -2.06 14.17
CA PRO A 230 -1.73 -3.14 15.13
C PRO A 230 -3.15 -3.36 15.64
N VAL A 231 -3.50 -4.64 15.83
CA VAL A 231 -4.86 -5.05 16.22
C VAL A 231 -5.28 -4.45 17.58
N THR A 232 -4.31 -4.09 18.42
CA THR A 232 -4.52 -3.48 19.75
C THR A 232 -5.21 -2.11 19.72
N HIS A 233 -5.24 -1.42 18.58
CA HIS A 233 -5.81 -0.06 18.47
C HIS A 233 -7.35 -0.01 18.39
N ASN A 234 -8.04 -1.16 18.43
CA ASN A 234 -9.50 -1.25 18.38
C ASN A 234 -10.15 -0.49 17.19
N LEU A 235 -9.50 -0.56 16.03
CA LEU A 235 -9.99 0.01 14.77
C LEU A 235 -10.59 -1.08 13.89
N THR A 236 -11.65 -0.73 13.18
CA THR A 236 -12.31 -1.64 12.23
C THR A 236 -11.36 -2.02 11.11
N CYS A 237 -11.43 -3.30 10.72
CA CYS A 237 -10.77 -3.82 9.54
C CYS A 237 -11.67 -4.90 8.95
N THR A 238 -12.15 -4.70 7.73
CA THR A 238 -13.12 -5.63 7.09
C THR A 238 -12.52 -6.44 5.94
N THR A 239 -11.22 -6.25 5.67
CA THR A 239 -10.45 -6.98 4.65
C THR A 239 -9.09 -7.40 5.21
N HIS A 240 -8.26 -8.02 4.39
CA HIS A 240 -6.86 -8.27 4.74
C HIS A 240 -6.01 -7.03 4.49
N TYR A 241 -4.94 -6.87 5.25
CA TYR A 241 -3.85 -5.96 4.90
C TYR A 241 -2.63 -6.77 4.49
N ARG A 242 -1.97 -6.32 3.42
CA ARG A 242 -0.75 -6.89 2.88
C ARG A 242 0.18 -5.77 2.45
N ASP A 243 1.36 -5.70 3.05
CA ASP A 243 2.36 -4.72 2.67
C ASP A 243 3.19 -5.20 1.46
N PRO A 244 3.45 -4.34 0.44
CA PRO A 244 4.28 -4.68 -0.71
C PRO A 244 5.71 -5.12 -0.38
N ILE A 245 6.19 -4.89 0.85
CA ILE A 245 7.47 -5.44 1.30
C ILE A 245 7.56 -6.97 1.15
N LEU A 246 6.41 -7.67 1.18
CA LEU A 246 6.32 -9.10 0.93
C LEU A 246 6.77 -9.48 -0.48
N ASP A 247 6.65 -8.59 -1.47
CA ASP A 247 7.04 -8.86 -2.87
C ASP A 247 8.52 -8.63 -3.14
N ILE A 248 9.18 -7.86 -2.27
CA ILE A 248 10.59 -7.52 -2.38
C ILE A 248 11.42 -8.10 -1.23
N TRP A 249 10.92 -9.14 -0.57
CA TRP A 249 11.46 -9.73 0.66
C TRP A 249 12.98 -9.95 0.64
N SER A 250 13.50 -10.54 -0.43
CA SER A 250 14.94 -10.85 -0.60
C SER A 250 15.84 -9.62 -0.66
N SER A 251 15.28 -8.44 -0.95
CA SER A 251 16.01 -7.16 -0.96
C SER A 251 15.99 -6.45 0.41
N GLN A 252 15.30 -7.02 1.40
CA GLN A 252 15.09 -6.38 2.69
C GLN A 252 15.98 -7.02 3.75
N SER A 253 16.55 -6.18 4.61
CA SER A 253 17.30 -6.63 5.79
C SER A 253 16.34 -7.01 6.93
N ILE A 254 15.51 -8.03 6.73
CA ILE A 254 14.61 -8.54 7.77
C ILE A 254 15.39 -9.48 8.66
N LEU A 255 15.46 -9.19 9.96
CA LEU A 255 16.17 -9.97 10.97
C LEU A 255 15.27 -11.03 11.60
N LYS A 256 14.04 -10.63 11.97
CA LYS A 256 13.06 -11.50 12.63
C LYS A 256 11.66 -11.28 12.09
N VAL A 257 10.85 -12.32 12.21
CA VAL A 257 9.43 -12.30 11.87
C VAL A 257 8.64 -12.75 13.10
N LYS A 258 7.59 -12.03 13.46
CA LYS A 258 6.67 -12.39 14.55
C LYS A 258 5.30 -12.70 13.98
N VAL A 259 4.76 -13.87 14.33
CA VAL A 259 3.37 -14.23 14.07
C VAL A 259 2.60 -14.11 15.36
N ALA A 260 1.47 -13.42 15.33
CA ALA A 260 0.60 -13.22 16.48
C ALA A 260 -0.86 -13.46 16.10
N MET A 261 -1.63 -14.02 17.03
CA MET A 261 -3.10 -14.03 16.91
C MET A 261 -3.71 -13.19 18.02
N TYR A 262 -4.86 -12.59 17.70
CA TYR A 262 -5.56 -11.68 18.58
C TYR A 262 -6.99 -12.12 18.82
N LYS A 263 -7.48 -11.95 20.04
CA LYS A 263 -8.87 -12.10 20.43
C LYS A 263 -9.26 -10.93 21.31
N ASP A 264 -10.38 -10.27 21.02
CA ASP A 264 -10.88 -9.10 21.75
C ASP A 264 -9.79 -8.00 21.88
N ASN A 265 -9.03 -7.79 20.79
CA ASN A 265 -7.87 -6.89 20.70
C ASN A 265 -6.68 -7.23 21.64
N VAL A 266 -6.69 -8.41 22.27
CA VAL A 266 -5.60 -8.91 23.11
C VAL A 266 -4.82 -9.99 22.35
N MET A 267 -3.49 -9.90 22.38
CA MET A 267 -2.62 -10.94 21.80
C MET A 267 -2.77 -12.23 22.62
N VAL A 268 -3.31 -13.29 22.01
CA VAL A 268 -3.55 -14.58 22.68
C VAL A 268 -2.43 -15.59 22.46
N MET A 269 -1.62 -15.39 21.43
CA MET A 269 -0.41 -16.17 21.16
C MET A 269 0.58 -15.35 20.33
N ASN A 270 1.85 -15.67 20.46
CA ASN A 270 2.88 -15.22 19.53
C ASN A 270 3.98 -16.26 19.33
N MET A 271 4.64 -16.17 18.18
CA MET A 271 5.87 -16.89 17.87
C MET A 271 6.81 -15.92 17.17
N VAL A 272 8.10 -16.07 17.42
CA VAL A 272 9.15 -15.28 16.77
C VAL A 272 10.10 -16.22 16.06
N PHE A 273 10.44 -15.85 14.84
CA PHE A 273 11.30 -16.59 13.93
C PHE A 273 12.51 -15.73 13.56
N ASN A 274 13.68 -16.35 13.45
CA ASN A 274 14.82 -15.74 12.77
C ASN A 274 14.60 -15.79 11.25
N ASN A 275 15.02 -14.76 10.54
CA ASN A 275 14.91 -14.69 9.09
C ASN A 275 16.26 -14.94 8.37
N THR A 276 17.13 -15.74 8.96
CA THR A 276 18.44 -16.05 8.38
C THR A 276 18.26 -16.86 7.10
N ASP A 277 18.80 -16.37 5.98
CA ASP A 277 18.92 -17.07 4.69
C ASP A 277 17.61 -17.48 3.98
N THR A 278 16.54 -16.70 4.11
CA THR A 278 15.30 -16.95 3.35
C THR A 278 15.23 -16.04 2.12
N GLY A 279 15.34 -16.64 0.93
CA GLY A 279 15.13 -15.93 -0.33
C GLY A 279 13.64 -15.61 -0.59
N LEU A 280 12.73 -16.32 0.09
CA LEU A 280 11.29 -16.23 -0.10
C LEU A 280 10.60 -15.81 1.20
N ASN A 281 9.51 -15.05 1.04
CA ASN A 281 8.65 -14.64 2.15
C ASN A 281 7.85 -15.80 2.78
N THR A 282 8.09 -17.05 2.42
CA THR A 282 7.40 -18.22 2.99
C THR A 282 8.26 -19.11 3.85
N ASP A 283 9.59 -19.05 3.69
CA ASP A 283 10.49 -20.10 4.21
C ASP A 283 10.83 -19.89 5.69
N TRP A 284 10.72 -18.65 6.16
CA TRP A 284 10.98 -18.26 7.55
C TRP A 284 10.03 -18.93 8.55
N TYR A 285 8.86 -19.41 8.11
CA TYR A 285 7.87 -20.07 8.97
C TYR A 285 8.14 -21.59 9.02
N SER A 286 9.24 -21.95 9.67
CA SER A 286 9.68 -23.33 9.83
C SER A 286 10.18 -23.61 11.25
N PRO A 287 10.29 -24.89 11.66
CA PRO A 287 10.82 -25.26 12.98
C PRO A 287 12.24 -24.74 13.21
N ASP A 288 13.10 -24.78 12.19
CA ASP A 288 14.52 -24.41 12.29
C ASP A 288 14.72 -22.91 12.52
N HIS A 289 13.73 -22.10 12.15
CA HIS A 289 13.73 -20.66 12.34
C HIS A 289 13.05 -20.22 13.64
N LEU A 290 12.28 -21.10 14.31
CA LEU A 290 11.54 -20.76 15.53
C LEU A 290 12.50 -20.48 16.70
N VAL A 291 12.53 -19.23 17.17
CA VAL A 291 13.36 -18.82 18.33
C VAL A 291 12.56 -18.63 19.61
N TYR A 292 11.26 -18.41 19.49
CA TYR A 292 10.38 -18.22 20.63
C TYR A 292 8.93 -18.58 20.27
N SER A 293 8.21 -19.18 21.21
CA SER A 293 6.79 -19.48 21.12
C SER A 293 6.13 -19.26 22.47
N SER A 294 4.90 -18.73 22.47
CA SER A 294 4.04 -18.70 23.66
C SER A 294 3.52 -20.08 24.06
N TYR A 295 3.60 -21.09 23.17
CA TYR A 295 3.31 -22.47 23.49
C TYR A 295 4.53 -23.12 24.15
N THR A 296 4.34 -23.67 25.35
CA THR A 296 5.44 -24.20 26.17
C THR A 296 6.02 -25.51 25.67
N ASP A 297 5.30 -26.23 24.79
CA ASP A 297 5.65 -27.59 24.36
C ASP A 297 6.32 -27.66 22.98
N MET A 298 6.23 -26.60 22.16
CA MET A 298 6.77 -26.55 20.80
C MET A 298 8.31 -26.59 20.72
N THR A 299 9.03 -26.25 21.79
CA THR A 299 10.50 -26.31 21.80
C THR A 299 11.03 -27.48 22.63
N THR A 300 10.13 -28.39 23.06
CA THR A 300 10.51 -29.56 23.87
C THR A 300 11.35 -30.53 23.04
N VAL A 301 12.42 -31.05 23.62
CA VAL A 301 13.27 -32.07 22.99
C VAL A 301 12.43 -33.27 22.53
N GLY A 302 12.58 -33.65 21.26
CA GLY A 302 11.88 -34.80 20.67
C GLY A 302 10.47 -34.49 20.14
N ILE A 303 10.04 -33.23 20.16
CA ILE A 303 8.82 -32.83 19.46
C ILE A 303 8.99 -33.02 17.94
N THR A 304 7.94 -33.47 17.26
CA THR A 304 7.90 -33.64 15.81
C THR A 304 6.72 -32.89 15.22
N TYR A 305 6.86 -32.51 13.95
CA TYR A 305 5.86 -31.75 13.20
C TYR A 305 5.51 -32.51 11.93
N ASN A 306 4.22 -32.59 11.63
CA ASN A 306 3.74 -33.14 10.37
C ASN A 306 3.61 -32.01 9.33
N PHE A 307 2.92 -30.93 9.67
CA PHE A 307 2.96 -29.65 8.96
C PHE A 307 3.56 -28.58 9.87
N PHE A 308 4.42 -27.75 9.30
CA PHE A 308 4.89 -26.49 9.87
C PHE A 308 5.27 -25.58 8.69
N SER A 309 4.26 -24.97 8.05
CA SER A 309 4.49 -24.09 6.91
C SER A 309 3.31 -23.15 6.66
N ILE A 310 3.57 -22.05 5.94
CA ILE A 310 2.52 -21.12 5.50
C ILE A 310 1.53 -21.82 4.56
N LYS A 311 2.04 -22.63 3.62
CA LYS A 311 1.23 -23.39 2.67
C LYS A 311 0.32 -24.41 3.38
N GLY A 312 0.81 -25.06 4.44
CA GLY A 312 0.06 -26.05 5.21
C GLY A 312 -0.48 -27.21 4.37
N ASP A 313 -1.69 -27.70 4.72
CA ASP A 313 -2.39 -28.75 3.97
C ASP A 313 -3.35 -28.13 2.95
N GLU A 314 -2.83 -27.96 1.73
CA GLU A 314 -3.52 -27.34 0.60
C GLU A 314 -4.85 -28.03 0.22
N PRO A 315 -4.91 -29.36 0.04
CA PRO A 315 -6.15 -30.09 -0.29
C PRO A 315 -7.37 -29.75 0.57
N VAL A 316 -7.18 -29.44 1.86
CA VAL A 316 -8.27 -29.11 2.80
C VAL A 316 -8.24 -27.66 3.28
N GLY A 317 -7.37 -26.83 2.68
CA GLY A 317 -7.31 -25.39 2.94
C GLY A 317 -6.85 -25.00 4.35
N ARG A 318 -6.03 -25.83 5.00
CA ARG A 318 -5.39 -25.50 6.29
C ARG A 318 -4.06 -24.79 6.02
N ARG A 319 -4.00 -23.49 6.30
CA ARG A 319 -2.86 -22.60 6.04
C ARG A 319 -2.22 -22.15 7.34
N PHE A 320 -1.01 -21.59 7.26
CA PHE A 320 -0.18 -21.24 8.43
C PHE A 320 -0.19 -22.37 9.47
N TYR A 321 -0.13 -23.61 8.97
CA TYR A 321 -0.57 -24.78 9.69
C TYR A 321 0.61 -25.39 10.43
N ILE A 322 0.46 -25.55 11.74
CA ILE A 322 1.43 -26.24 12.59
C ILE A 322 0.71 -27.35 13.34
N ASN A 323 1.03 -28.59 12.97
CA ASN A 323 0.44 -29.76 13.62
C ASN A 323 1.47 -30.86 13.89
N LYS A 324 1.15 -31.67 14.90
CA LYS A 324 1.96 -32.80 15.33
C LYS A 324 1.52 -34.09 14.65
N ASN A 325 0.22 -34.38 14.70
CA ASN A 325 -0.34 -35.63 14.20
C ASN A 325 -1.52 -35.37 13.26
N TYR A 326 -1.61 -36.19 12.22
CA TYR A 326 -2.56 -36.05 11.12
C TYR A 326 -3.13 -37.42 10.73
N GLY A 327 -4.07 -37.89 11.53
CA GLY A 327 -4.66 -39.23 11.44
C GLY A 327 -6.16 -39.22 11.13
N GLY A 328 -6.73 -38.06 10.81
CA GLY A 328 -8.16 -37.82 10.69
C GLY A 328 -8.70 -37.03 11.88
N CYS A 329 -9.93 -36.52 11.76
CA CYS A 329 -10.45 -35.47 12.65
C CYS A 329 -10.38 -35.77 14.15
N ALA A 330 -10.50 -37.05 14.55
CA ALA A 330 -10.45 -37.45 15.96
C ALA A 330 -9.02 -37.53 16.54
N VAL A 331 -8.01 -37.47 15.68
CA VAL A 331 -6.60 -37.72 16.00
C VAL A 331 -5.71 -36.51 15.68
N ASP A 332 -6.25 -35.53 14.97
CA ASP A 332 -5.55 -34.29 14.64
C ASP A 332 -5.20 -33.51 15.92
N VAL A 333 -3.91 -33.27 16.12
CA VAL A 333 -3.38 -32.48 17.25
C VAL A 333 -2.36 -31.51 16.70
N GLY A 334 -2.45 -30.25 17.10
CA GLY A 334 -1.58 -29.18 16.64
C GLY A 334 -1.73 -27.91 17.45
N TRP A 335 -1.12 -26.85 16.95
CA TRP A 335 -1.02 -25.56 17.65
C TRP A 335 -1.75 -24.45 16.91
N ILE A 336 -1.57 -24.37 15.57
CA ILE A 336 -2.10 -23.28 14.75
C ILE A 336 -2.69 -23.83 13.47
N ALA A 337 -3.87 -23.33 13.11
CA ALA A 337 -4.49 -23.52 11.80
C ALA A 337 -5.25 -22.26 11.38
N VAL A 338 -5.07 -21.87 10.12
CA VAL A 338 -5.91 -20.87 9.43
C VAL A 338 -6.72 -21.61 8.37
N TYR A 339 -8.03 -21.39 8.34
CA TYR A 339 -8.93 -22.11 7.44
C TYR A 339 -9.37 -21.21 6.27
N ASP A 340 -8.88 -21.53 5.07
CA ASP A 340 -9.21 -20.81 3.82
C ASP A 340 -10.40 -21.41 3.06
N SER A 341 -10.83 -22.62 3.42
CA SER A 341 -12.00 -23.29 2.83
C SER A 341 -12.78 -24.06 3.89
N GLY A 342 -14.04 -24.36 3.55
CA GLY A 342 -15.03 -24.97 4.47
C GLY A 342 -14.57 -26.29 5.11
N PRO A 343 -15.22 -26.68 6.21
CA PRO A 343 -14.62 -27.61 7.17
C PRO A 343 -14.50 -29.03 6.62
N GLY A 344 -13.30 -29.60 6.75
CA GLY A 344 -13.07 -31.04 6.63
C GLY A 344 -13.39 -31.78 7.95
N CYS A 345 -13.42 -31.09 9.09
CA CYS A 345 -13.62 -31.68 10.42
C CYS A 345 -14.62 -30.91 11.29
N THR A 346 -15.35 -31.64 12.15
CA THR A 346 -16.37 -31.05 13.03
C THR A 346 -15.80 -30.05 14.04
N TYR A 347 -14.56 -30.25 14.50
CA TYR A 347 -13.89 -29.34 15.43
C TYR A 347 -13.66 -27.94 14.84
N GLU A 348 -13.63 -27.79 13.52
CA GLU A 348 -13.41 -26.51 12.85
C GLU A 348 -14.59 -25.55 13.04
N ASN A 349 -15.73 -26.08 13.51
CA ASN A 349 -16.91 -25.31 13.88
C ASN A 349 -17.04 -25.07 15.40
N ALA A 350 -16.10 -25.56 16.22
CA ALA A 350 -16.24 -25.63 17.68
C ALA A 350 -15.28 -24.69 18.45
N PHE A 351 -14.42 -23.94 17.78
CA PHE A 351 -13.40 -23.10 18.42
C PHE A 351 -13.84 -21.64 18.64
N GLN A 352 -13.28 -21.02 19.68
CA GLN A 352 -13.16 -19.57 19.74
C GLN A 352 -12.12 -19.15 18.69
N LEU A 353 -12.61 -18.67 17.55
CA LEU A 353 -11.75 -18.17 16.49
C LEU A 353 -11.08 -16.86 16.92
N ALA A 354 -9.80 -16.72 16.59
CA ALA A 354 -9.10 -15.45 16.69
C ALA A 354 -9.75 -14.41 15.76
N ASP A 355 -9.72 -13.15 16.17
CA ASP A 355 -10.27 -12.01 15.40
C ASP A 355 -9.24 -11.48 14.39
N ALA A 356 -7.96 -11.84 14.53
CA ALA A 356 -6.94 -11.55 13.54
C ALA A 356 -5.72 -12.49 13.65
N LEU A 357 -5.08 -12.73 12.51
CA LEU A 357 -3.68 -13.15 12.41
C LEU A 357 -2.87 -11.93 12.00
N ALA A 358 -1.76 -11.64 12.66
CA ALA A 358 -0.88 -10.54 12.29
C ALA A 358 0.56 -11.03 12.15
N ILE A 359 1.25 -10.50 11.15
CA ILE A 359 2.66 -10.79 10.89
C ILE A 359 3.42 -9.48 10.95
N TYR A 360 4.47 -9.48 11.77
CA TYR A 360 5.35 -8.35 11.97
C TYR A 360 6.77 -8.71 11.56
N ILE A 361 7.53 -7.72 11.09
CA ILE A 361 8.97 -7.85 10.85
C ILE A 361 9.75 -6.94 11.79
N GLN A 362 11.01 -7.30 12.01
CA GLN A 362 12.01 -6.48 12.67
C GLN A 362 13.22 -6.39 11.74
N LYS A 363 13.68 -5.17 11.46
CA LYS A 363 14.86 -4.87 10.64
C LYS A 363 16.03 -4.39 11.48
#